data_AF-A0A1S7UKW9-F1
#
_entry.id   AF-A0A1S7UKW9-F1
#
_cell.length_a   1.000
_cell.length_b   1.000
_cell.length_c   1.000
_cell.angle_alpha   90.00
_cell.angle_beta   90.00
_cell.angle_gamma   90.00
#
_symmetry.space_group_name_H-M   'P 1'
#
loop_
_entity.id
_entity.type
_entity.pdbx_description
1 polymer ?
#
loop_
_entity_poly.entity_id
_entity_poly.type
_entity_poly.pdbx_seq_one_letter_code
_entity_poly.pdbx_strand_id
1 'polypeptide(L)'
;MLESDAQIARSIWGIGGVGKPQIALEYANPRWNSGTLVALWVSSETEGEVAKGIREAAQRLQLDGYSKANTPDKNRLLVLQWLQTTNARWLVIFDNVEDNKVLIGNQPKAGNGDVLITCRSELFAKPVAMSPIEVTTFSTQESRSLIFQILSRAAINSEEIQAADFLAEQLGGLCQVN
;
A
#
# COMPACT_ATOMS: atom_id res chain seq x y z
N MET A 1 -2.71 9.35 28.27
CA MET A 1 -3.26 10.45 27.47
C MET A 1 -3.40 9.88 26.07
N LEU A 2 -4.60 9.44 25.69
CA LEU A 2 -4.81 8.83 24.36
C LEU A 2 -4.71 9.98 23.36
N GLU A 3 -3.66 9.96 22.53
CA GLU A 3 -3.60 10.83 21.35
C GLU A 3 -4.90 10.62 20.58
N SER A 4 -5.56 11.71 20.19
CA SER A 4 -6.65 11.63 19.25
C SER A 4 -6.11 10.93 18.00
N ASP A 5 -6.65 9.76 17.65
CA ASP A 5 -6.36 9.07 16.39
C ASP A 5 -6.95 9.88 15.23
N ALA A 6 -6.36 11.05 14.96
CA ALA A 6 -6.58 11.79 13.75
C ALA A 6 -6.16 10.91 12.58
N GLN A 7 -6.94 10.94 11.51
CA GLN A 7 -6.58 10.28 10.27
C GLN A 7 -5.16 10.68 9.84
N ILE A 8 -4.29 9.71 9.59
CA ILE A 8 -2.92 9.96 9.12
C ILE A 8 -2.80 9.48 7.68
N ALA A 9 -2.47 10.41 6.77
CA ALA A 9 -2.06 10.08 5.42
C ALA A 9 -0.54 9.89 5.36
N ARG A 10 -0.09 8.72 4.89
CA ARG A 10 1.31 8.39 4.64
C ARG A 10 1.50 8.01 3.18
N SER A 11 2.65 8.33 2.62
CA SER A 11 3.04 7.90 1.29
C SER A 11 4.43 7.28 1.30
N ILE A 12 4.58 6.20 0.55
CA ILE A 12 5.85 5.57 0.24
C ILE A 12 6.10 5.66 -1.27
N TRP A 13 7.33 5.99 -1.65
CA TRP A 13 7.70 6.14 -3.05
C TRP A 13 9.06 5.51 -3.34
N GLY A 14 9.38 5.26 -4.60
CA GLY A 14 10.65 4.65 -5.00
C GLY A 14 10.52 3.93 -6.32
N ILE A 15 11.65 3.47 -6.87
CA ILE A 15 11.67 2.84 -8.20
C ILE A 15 10.84 1.54 -8.26
N GLY A 16 10.52 1.08 -9.47
CA GLY A 16 9.84 -0.22 -9.65
C GLY A 16 10.66 -1.37 -9.06
N GLY A 17 10.00 -2.38 -8.48
CA GLY A 17 10.67 -3.58 -7.97
C GLY A 17 11.31 -3.48 -6.58
N VAL A 18 11.19 -2.35 -5.85
CA VAL A 18 11.72 -2.18 -4.48
C VAL A 18 10.81 -2.69 -3.36
N GLY A 19 9.62 -3.20 -3.69
CA GLY A 19 8.76 -3.87 -2.70
C GLY A 19 7.78 -2.98 -1.93
N LYS A 20 7.43 -1.81 -2.46
CA LYS A 20 6.42 -0.92 -1.83
C LYS A 20 5.09 -1.62 -1.53
N PRO A 21 4.50 -2.44 -2.44
CA PRO A 21 3.28 -3.19 -2.12
C PRO A 21 3.48 -4.17 -0.95
N GLN A 22 4.63 -4.82 -0.85
CA GLN A 22 4.97 -5.73 0.24
C GLN A 22 5.08 -4.98 1.58
N ILE A 23 5.67 -3.78 1.58
CA ILE A 23 5.69 -2.91 2.77
C ILE A 23 4.26 -2.53 3.19
N ALA A 24 3.38 -2.20 2.24
CA ALA A 24 1.99 -1.90 2.53
C ALA A 24 1.23 -3.10 3.12
N LEU A 25 1.50 -4.32 2.62
CA LEU A 25 0.95 -5.55 3.15
C LEU A 25 1.42 -5.81 4.58
N GLU A 26 2.73 -5.71 4.85
CA GLU A 26 3.28 -5.90 6.20
C GLU A 26 2.77 -4.84 7.19
N TYR A 27 2.52 -3.61 6.73
CA TYR A 27 1.88 -2.58 7.55
C TYR A 27 0.45 -2.97 7.98
N ALA A 28 -0.30 -3.66 7.11
CA ALA A 28 -1.67 -4.10 7.37
C ALA A 28 -1.74 -5.42 8.17
N ASN A 29 -0.83 -6.35 7.90
CA ASN A 29 -0.87 -7.75 8.34
C ASN A 29 -1.17 -7.95 9.84
N PRO A 30 -0.45 -7.31 10.79
CA PRO A 30 -0.70 -7.56 12.22
C PRO A 30 -2.12 -7.18 12.67
N ARG A 31 -2.65 -6.07 12.13
CA ARG A 31 -3.98 -5.56 12.49
C ARG A 31 -5.09 -6.31 11.76
N TRP A 32 -4.83 -6.71 10.51
CA TRP A 32 -5.71 -7.59 9.76
C TRP A 32 -5.85 -8.97 10.44
N ASN A 33 -4.74 -9.62 10.77
CA ASN A 33 -4.73 -10.95 11.39
C ASN A 33 -5.33 -10.98 12.80
N SER A 34 -5.29 -9.85 13.53
CA SER A 34 -5.98 -9.71 14.82
C SER A 34 -7.47 -9.39 14.69
N GLY A 35 -8.00 -9.20 13.47
CA GLY A 35 -9.40 -8.84 13.23
C GLY A 35 -9.75 -7.40 13.64
N THR A 36 -8.75 -6.57 13.89
CA THR A 36 -8.91 -5.18 14.36
C THR A 36 -8.91 -4.15 13.24
N LEU A 37 -8.77 -4.59 11.98
CA LEU A 37 -8.65 -3.71 10.83
C LEU A 37 -9.57 -4.13 9.67
N VAL A 38 -10.29 -3.15 9.12
CA VAL A 38 -10.86 -3.26 7.78
C VAL A 38 -9.89 -2.64 6.77
N ALA A 39 -9.33 -3.45 5.87
CA ALA A 39 -8.38 -2.99 4.86
C ALA A 39 -9.02 -2.91 3.47
N LEU A 40 -8.89 -1.76 2.81
CA LEU A 40 -9.33 -1.52 1.45
C LEU A 40 -8.08 -1.31 0.57
N TRP A 41 -7.80 -2.27 -0.30
CA TRP A 41 -6.73 -2.14 -1.30
C TRP A 41 -7.31 -1.67 -2.64
N VAL A 42 -6.78 -0.56 -3.15
CA VAL A 42 -7.28 0.10 -4.37
C VAL A 42 -6.13 0.29 -5.35
N SER A 43 -6.16 -0.41 -6.49
CA SER A 43 -5.27 -0.09 -7.61
C SER A 43 -5.59 1.30 -8.13
N SER A 44 -4.57 2.14 -8.25
CA SER A 44 -4.71 3.58 -8.42
C SER A 44 -3.88 4.13 -9.56
N GLU A 45 -3.58 3.29 -10.55
CA GLU A 45 -2.90 3.71 -11.78
C GLU A 45 -3.84 4.55 -12.66
N THR A 46 -5.14 4.24 -12.65
CA THR A 46 -6.16 4.98 -13.40
C THR A 46 -7.42 5.26 -12.57
N GLU A 47 -8.20 6.28 -12.95
CA GLU A 47 -9.49 6.58 -12.32
C GLU A 47 -10.48 5.40 -12.40
N GLY A 48 -10.43 4.63 -13.49
CA GLY A 48 -11.28 3.46 -13.69
C GLY A 48 -10.99 2.34 -12.69
N GLU A 49 -9.71 2.13 -12.36
CA GLU A 49 -9.30 1.16 -11.34
C GLU A 49 -9.71 1.60 -9.94
N VAL A 50 -9.56 2.89 -9.62
CA VAL A 50 -10.02 3.45 -8.33
C VAL A 50 -11.54 3.25 -8.19
N ALA A 51 -12.31 3.62 -9.21
CA ALA A 51 -13.76 3.46 -9.21
C ALA A 51 -14.18 1.99 -9.05
N LYS A 52 -13.45 1.06 -9.69
CA LYS A 52 -13.67 -0.38 -9.54
C LYS A 52 -13.39 -0.84 -8.11
N GLY A 53 -12.23 -0.50 -7.54
CA GLY A 53 -11.86 -0.89 -6.18
C GLY A 53 -12.82 -0.37 -5.12
N ILE A 54 -13.25 0.89 -5.25
CA ILE A 54 -14.27 1.49 -4.38
C ILE A 54 -15.62 0.78 -4.50
N ARG A 55 -16.07 0.46 -5.72
CA ARG A 55 -17.32 -0.28 -5.93
C ARG A 55 -17.26 -1.68 -5.31
N GLU A 56 -16.13 -2.36 -5.42
CA GLU A 56 -15.90 -3.67 -4.81
C GLU A 56 -15.90 -3.57 -3.28
N ALA A 57 -15.29 -2.53 -2.70
CA ALA A 57 -15.33 -2.27 -1.27
C ALA A 57 -16.77 -2.06 -0.78
N ALA A 58 -17.55 -1.21 -1.45
CA ALA A 58 -18.98 -0.99 -1.12
C ALA A 58 -19.78 -2.30 -1.10
N GLN A 59 -19.54 -3.17 -2.08
CA GLN A 59 -20.17 -4.48 -2.18
C GLN A 59 -19.78 -5.40 -1.02
N ARG A 60 -18.48 -5.50 -0.73
CA ARG A 60 -17.95 -6.42 0.29
C ARG A 60 -18.32 -5.98 1.70
N LEU A 61 -18.37 -4.66 1.95
CA LEU A 61 -18.85 -4.08 3.20
C LEU A 61 -20.37 -4.14 3.35
N GLN A 62 -21.09 -4.58 2.30
CA GLN A 62 -22.55 -4.68 2.28
C GLN A 62 -23.22 -3.35 2.69
N LEU A 63 -22.69 -2.24 2.19
CA LEU A 63 -23.17 -0.92 2.58
C LEU A 63 -24.62 -0.70 2.18
N ASP A 64 -25.40 -0.13 3.09
CA ASP A 64 -26.78 0.27 2.79
C ASP A 64 -26.82 1.22 1.59
N GLY A 65 -27.74 0.96 0.66
CA GLY A 65 -27.86 1.75 -0.58
C GLY A 65 -26.88 1.38 -1.70
N TYR A 66 -25.96 0.42 -1.46
CA TYR A 66 -25.13 -0.16 -2.52
C TYR A 66 -26.00 -0.83 -3.60
N SER A 67 -25.62 -0.62 -4.86
CA SER A 67 -26.14 -1.35 -6.01
C SER A 67 -25.09 -1.41 -7.10
N LYS A 68 -25.03 -2.55 -7.81
CA LYS A 68 -24.18 -2.71 -9.00
C LYS A 68 -24.52 -1.71 -10.11
N ALA A 69 -25.75 -1.22 -10.15
CA ALA A 69 -26.26 -0.25 -11.13
C ALA A 69 -26.11 1.22 -10.69
N ASN A 70 -25.63 1.48 -9.47
CA ASN A 70 -25.31 2.84 -9.05
C ASN A 70 -24.21 3.44 -9.93
N THR A 71 -24.23 4.76 -10.07
CA THR A 71 -23.10 5.51 -10.66
C THR A 71 -21.83 5.31 -9.81
N PRO A 72 -20.62 5.42 -10.41
CA PRO A 72 -19.37 5.38 -9.66
C PRO A 72 -19.35 6.36 -8.49
N ASP A 73 -19.80 7.60 -8.71
CA ASP A 73 -19.89 8.65 -7.70
C ASP A 73 -20.78 8.28 -6.51
N LYS A 74 -21.92 7.64 -6.75
CA LYS A 74 -22.80 7.22 -5.66
C LYS A 74 -22.14 6.15 -4.79
N ASN A 75 -21.52 5.14 -5.39
CA ASN A 75 -20.80 4.12 -4.64
C ASN A 75 -19.59 4.70 -3.89
N ARG A 76 -18.88 5.66 -4.50
CA ARG A 76 -17.79 6.42 -3.84
C ARG A 76 -18.28 7.13 -2.59
N LEU A 77 -19.37 7.87 -2.67
CA LEU A 77 -19.92 8.59 -1.52
C LEU A 77 -20.33 7.66 -0.38
N LEU A 78 -20.92 6.49 -0.69
CA LEU A 78 -21.27 5.49 0.34
C LEU A 78 -20.04 4.99 1.09
N VAL A 79 -18.97 4.64 0.38
CA VAL A 79 -17.72 4.16 1.00
C VAL A 79 -17.07 5.26 1.83
N LEU A 80 -16.97 6.48 1.28
CA LEU A 80 -16.39 7.61 2.00
C LEU A 80 -17.17 7.97 3.26
N GLN A 81 -18.50 7.92 3.20
CA GLN A 81 -19.36 8.14 4.35
C GLN A 81 -19.10 7.06 5.40
N TRP A 82 -19.09 5.78 5.00
CA TRP A 82 -18.81 4.68 5.93
C TRP A 82 -17.44 4.83 6.60
N LEU A 83 -16.37 5.15 5.85
CA LEU A 83 -15.03 5.37 6.41
C LEU A 83 -15.00 6.53 7.41
N GLN A 84 -15.81 7.56 7.20
CA GLN A 84 -15.85 8.73 8.08
C GLN A 84 -16.69 8.53 9.35
N THR A 85 -17.66 7.61 9.33
CA THR A 85 -18.63 7.45 10.44
C THR A 85 -18.51 6.13 11.19
N THR A 86 -17.82 5.14 10.63
CA THR A 86 -17.63 3.84 11.27
C THR A 86 -16.76 3.94 12.52
N ASN A 87 -17.08 3.15 13.54
CA ASN A 87 -16.23 2.97 14.72
C ASN A 87 -15.10 1.95 14.46
N ALA A 88 -15.19 1.16 13.38
CA ALA A 88 -14.15 0.21 13.02
C ALA A 88 -12.86 0.94 12.62
N ARG A 89 -11.72 0.43 13.07
CA ARG A 89 -10.42 0.91 12.55
C ARG A 89 -10.27 0.45 11.11
N TRP A 90 -9.89 1.35 10.22
CA TRP A 90 -9.71 1.03 8.80
C TRP A 90 -8.38 1.52 8.25
N LEU A 91 -7.98 0.94 7.11
CA LEU A 91 -6.83 1.36 6.32
C LEU A 91 -7.23 1.34 4.85
N VAL A 92 -7.02 2.47 4.15
CA VAL A 92 -7.15 2.53 2.69
C VAL A 92 -5.76 2.60 2.08
N ILE A 93 -5.45 1.65 1.19
CA ILE A 93 -4.19 1.58 0.45
C ILE A 93 -4.48 1.94 -1.00
N PHE A 94 -3.97 3.09 -1.44
CA PHE A 94 -3.95 3.48 -2.84
C PHE A 94 -2.62 3.04 -3.45
N ASP A 95 -2.64 1.92 -4.16
CA ASP A 95 -1.45 1.28 -4.70
C ASP A 95 -1.19 1.73 -6.14
N ASN A 96 0.07 1.94 -6.49
CA ASN A 96 0.55 2.35 -7.81
C ASN A 96 -0.03 3.69 -8.31
N VAL A 97 -0.04 4.72 -7.46
CA VAL A 97 -0.47 6.08 -7.88
C VAL A 97 0.55 6.70 -8.84
N GLU A 98 0.09 7.07 -10.03
CA GLU A 98 0.88 7.78 -11.06
C GLU A 98 0.34 9.19 -11.39
N ASP A 99 -0.87 9.55 -10.93
CA ASP A 99 -1.38 10.93 -10.99
C ASP A 99 -2.22 11.20 -9.74
N ASN A 100 -1.91 12.27 -9.00
CA ASN A 100 -2.64 12.65 -7.79
C ASN A 100 -4.11 12.98 -8.05
N LYS A 101 -4.52 13.24 -9.30
CA LYS A 101 -5.94 13.43 -9.66
C LYS A 101 -6.80 12.24 -9.24
N VAL A 102 -6.28 11.02 -9.28
CA VAL A 102 -7.03 9.82 -8.87
C VAL A 102 -7.41 9.84 -7.38
N LEU A 103 -6.71 10.64 -6.57
CA LEU A 103 -6.97 10.76 -5.13
C LEU A 103 -8.01 11.86 -4.82
N ILE A 104 -8.17 12.83 -5.72
CA ILE A 104 -9.08 13.96 -5.55
C ILE A 104 -10.51 13.43 -5.44
N GLY A 105 -11.12 13.62 -4.27
CA GLY A 105 -12.48 13.15 -4.00
C GLY A 105 -12.61 11.66 -3.67
N ASN A 106 -11.53 10.88 -3.75
CA ASN A 106 -11.49 9.46 -3.37
C ASN A 106 -10.83 9.23 -2.01
N GLN A 107 -10.00 10.15 -1.54
CA GLN A 107 -9.37 10.07 -0.22
C GLN A 107 -10.38 10.40 0.89
N PRO A 108 -10.55 9.54 1.92
CA PRO A 108 -11.31 9.89 3.11
C PRO A 108 -10.65 11.08 3.80
N LYS A 109 -11.43 12.01 4.37
CA LYS A 109 -10.90 13.24 5.01
C LYS A 109 -10.95 13.23 6.54
N ALA A 110 -11.62 12.24 7.12
CA ALA A 110 -11.80 12.05 8.55
C ALA A 110 -12.14 10.58 8.84
N GLY A 111 -12.25 10.24 10.11
CA GLY A 111 -12.61 8.91 10.59
C GLY A 111 -11.48 8.22 11.33
N ASN A 112 -11.78 7.04 11.87
CA ASN A 112 -10.83 6.23 12.64
C ASN A 112 -10.00 5.32 11.72
N GLY A 113 -9.05 5.89 10.97
CA GLY A 113 -8.21 5.08 10.11
C GLY A 113 -7.07 5.80 9.44
N ASP A 114 -6.28 5.04 8.69
CA ASP A 114 -5.08 5.51 8.00
C ASP A 114 -5.26 5.45 6.48
N VAL A 115 -4.58 6.34 5.76
CA VAL A 115 -4.42 6.26 4.32
C VAL A 115 -2.95 5.99 4.01
N LEU A 116 -2.67 4.95 3.24
CA LEU A 116 -1.34 4.63 2.74
C LEU A 116 -1.34 4.71 1.21
N ILE A 117 -0.35 5.41 0.65
CA ILE A 117 -0.19 5.54 -0.79
C ILE A 117 1.15 4.95 -1.20
N THR A 118 1.16 4.16 -2.28
CA THR A 118 2.38 3.74 -2.94
C THR A 118 2.47 4.43 -4.31
N CYS A 119 3.65 4.92 -4.68
CA CYS A 119 3.86 5.57 -5.97
C CYS A 119 5.32 5.41 -6.44
N ARG A 120 5.59 5.70 -7.72
CA ARG A 120 6.94 5.55 -8.30
C ARG A 120 7.82 6.78 -8.18
N SER A 121 7.22 7.93 -7.90
CA SER A 121 7.89 9.23 -7.91
C SER A 121 7.49 10.07 -6.71
N GLU A 122 8.47 10.75 -6.12
CA GLU A 122 8.27 11.71 -5.04
C GLU A 122 7.27 12.82 -5.42
N LEU A 123 7.16 13.15 -6.71
CA LEU A 123 6.21 14.14 -7.23
C LEU A 123 4.76 13.80 -6.89
N PHE A 124 4.42 12.51 -6.83
CA PHE A 124 3.09 12.03 -6.45
C PHE A 124 2.95 11.87 -4.94
N ALA A 125 4.05 11.62 -4.24
CA ALA A 125 4.05 11.40 -2.79
C ALA A 125 3.86 12.69 -1.98
N LYS A 126 4.52 13.78 -2.39
CA LYS A 126 4.57 15.08 -1.66
C LYS A 126 3.21 15.77 -1.49
N PRO A 127 2.34 15.85 -2.51
CA PRO A 127 1.08 16.57 -2.37
C PRO A 127 0.08 15.90 -1.42
N VAL A 128 0.33 14.65 -1.01
CA VAL A 128 -0.64 13.85 -0.25
C VAL A 128 -0.20 13.55 1.18
N ALA A 129 1.11 13.54 1.46
CA ALA A 129 1.63 13.37 2.82
C ALA A 129 2.74 14.38 3.10
N MET A 130 2.77 14.90 4.34
CA MET A 130 3.76 15.90 4.77
C MET A 130 5.21 15.38 4.75
N SER A 131 5.40 14.06 4.90
CA SER A 131 6.72 13.44 4.96
C SER A 131 6.69 12.10 4.22
N PRO A 132 6.79 12.11 2.88
CA PRO A 132 6.83 10.90 2.09
C PRO A 132 8.12 10.11 2.39
N ILE A 133 8.01 8.78 2.45
CA ILE A 133 9.15 7.89 2.74
C ILE A 133 9.65 7.31 1.42
N GLU A 134 10.93 7.52 1.11
CA GLU A 134 11.58 6.83 0.01
C GLU A 134 11.92 5.39 0.40
N VAL A 135 11.52 4.45 -0.45
CA VAL A 135 11.90 3.04 -0.39
C VAL A 135 13.00 2.83 -1.40
N THR A 136 14.21 2.64 -0.89
CA THR A 136 15.41 2.44 -1.69
C THR A 136 15.60 0.97 -2.06
N THR A 137 16.52 0.71 -2.98
CA THR A 137 17.00 -0.65 -3.27
C THR A 137 17.69 -1.25 -2.05
N PHE A 138 17.70 -2.58 -1.96
CA PHE A 138 18.49 -3.28 -0.97
C PHE A 138 19.99 -3.08 -1.23
N SER A 139 20.75 -2.95 -0.15
CA SER A 139 22.20 -3.14 -0.20
C SER A 139 22.55 -4.57 -0.62
N THR A 140 23.80 -4.81 -1.04
CA THR A 140 24.29 -6.16 -1.35
C THR A 140 24.10 -7.12 -0.17
N GLN A 141 24.34 -6.63 1.05
CA GLN A 141 24.18 -7.42 2.26
C GLN A 141 22.71 -7.79 2.53
N GLU A 142 21.78 -6.83 2.40
CA GLU A 142 20.34 -7.10 2.56
C GLU A 142 19.82 -8.03 1.46
N SER A 143 20.26 -7.83 0.22
CA SER A 143 19.92 -8.67 -0.92
C SER A 143 20.38 -10.12 -0.70
N ARG A 144 21.62 -10.31 -0.25
CA ARG A 144 22.14 -11.65 0.11
C ARG A 144 21.32 -12.29 1.23
N SER A 145 21.02 -11.54 2.29
CA SER A 145 20.18 -12.03 3.39
C SER A 145 18.80 -12.46 2.89
N LEU A 146 18.19 -11.68 2.00
CA LEU A 146 16.90 -12.00 1.37
C LEU A 146 16.98 -13.26 0.50
N ILE A 147 18.02 -13.40 -0.33
CA ILE A 147 18.23 -14.60 -1.18
C ILE A 147 18.26 -15.86 -0.32
N PHE A 148 19.05 -15.86 0.76
CA PHE A 148 19.15 -16.99 1.67
C PHE A 148 17.82 -17.29 2.38
N GLN A 149 17.10 -16.25 2.79
CA GLN A 149 15.78 -16.40 3.38
C GLN A 149 14.77 -17.03 2.40
N ILE A 150 14.72 -16.56 1.15
CA ILE A 150 13.84 -17.11 0.10
C ILE A 150 14.18 -18.58 -0.17
N LEU A 151 15.47 -18.91 -0.25
CA LEU A 151 15.93 -20.27 -0.47
C LEU A 151 15.73 -21.19 0.75
N SER A 152 15.32 -20.63 1.89
CA SER A 152 15.23 -21.34 3.18
C SER A 152 16.55 -22.04 3.54
N ARG A 153 17.68 -21.39 3.23
CA ARG A 153 19.03 -21.93 3.44
C ARG A 153 19.89 -20.91 4.17
N ALA A 154 20.76 -21.37 5.06
CA ALA A 154 21.85 -20.55 5.59
C ALA A 154 23.03 -20.57 4.61
N ALA A 155 23.85 -19.52 4.60
CA ALA A 155 25.11 -19.53 3.87
C ALA A 155 26.02 -20.63 4.46
N ILE A 156 26.34 -21.64 3.66
CA ILE A 156 27.09 -22.81 4.14
C ILE A 156 28.60 -22.60 3.95
N ASN A 157 29.01 -21.83 2.94
CA ASN A 157 30.42 -21.55 2.64
C ASN A 157 30.63 -20.20 1.90
N SER A 158 31.90 -19.85 1.67
CA SER A 158 32.29 -18.61 0.97
C SER A 158 31.89 -18.57 -0.51
N GLU A 159 31.74 -19.71 -1.17
CA GLU A 159 31.30 -19.78 -2.57
C GLU A 159 29.82 -19.41 -2.69
N GLU A 160 28.97 -19.92 -1.80
CA GLU A 160 27.55 -19.55 -1.76
C GLU A 160 27.36 -18.05 -1.44
N ILE A 161 28.20 -17.48 -0.56
CA ILE A 161 28.20 -16.04 -0.27
C ILE A 161 28.55 -15.23 -1.52
N GLN A 162 29.63 -15.60 -2.22
CA GLN A 162 30.05 -14.91 -3.46
C GLN A 162 29.00 -15.05 -4.57
N ALA A 163 28.37 -16.22 -4.71
CA ALA A 163 27.29 -16.43 -5.67
C ALA A 163 26.07 -15.55 -5.34
N ALA A 164 25.71 -15.43 -4.06
CA ALA A 164 24.61 -14.57 -3.62
C ALA A 164 24.92 -13.07 -3.82
N ASP A 165 26.15 -12.63 -3.55
CA ASP A 165 26.58 -11.25 -3.81
C ASP A 165 26.59 -10.95 -5.31
N PHE A 166 27.08 -11.86 -6.14
CA PHE A 166 27.01 -11.74 -7.61
C PHE A 166 25.56 -11.61 -8.11
N LEU A 167 24.66 -12.46 -7.61
CA LEU A 167 23.23 -12.36 -7.95
C LEU A 167 22.64 -11.03 -7.48
N ALA A 168 22.96 -10.57 -6.27
CA ALA A 168 22.49 -9.28 -5.76
C ALA A 168 22.90 -8.10 -6.67
N GLU A 169 24.13 -8.11 -7.17
CA GLU A 169 24.60 -7.11 -8.14
C GLU A 169 23.85 -7.21 -9.48
N GLN A 170 23.66 -8.42 -10.02
CA GLN A 170 22.92 -8.61 -11.27
C GLN A 170 21.45 -8.17 -11.18
N LEU A 171 20.85 -8.30 -9.99
CA LEU A 171 19.46 -7.90 -9.73
C LEU A 171 19.31 -6.43 -9.34
N GLY A 172 20.42 -5.69 -9.21
CA GLY A 172 20.40 -4.25 -8.88
C GLY A 172 19.77 -3.93 -7.52
N GLY A 173 19.76 -4.87 -6.56
CA GLY A 173 19.13 -4.68 -5.25
C GLY A 173 17.60 -4.59 -5.28
N LEU A 174 16.96 -5.06 -6.37
CA LEU A 174 15.50 -5.13 -6.47
C LEU A 174 14.96 -6.37 -5.75
N CYS A 175 13.81 -6.23 -5.08
CA CYS A 175 13.14 -7.34 -4.42
C CYS A 175 12.27 -8.17 -5.37
N GLN A 176 11.96 -7.62 -6.55
CA GLN A 176 11.26 -8.27 -7.64
C GLN A 176 11.87 -7.84 -8.97
N VAL A 177 12.14 -8.81 -9.83
CA VAL A 177 12.56 -8.60 -11.21
C VAL A 177 11.31 -8.76 -12.08
N ASN A 178 11.00 -7.75 -12.89
CA ASN A 178 9.89 -7.84 -13.87
C ASN A 178 10.21 -8.82 -14.99
#